data_AF-A0A8J7DSS8-F1
#
_entry.id   AF-A0A8J7DSS8-F1
#
_cell.length_a   1.000
_cell.length_b   1.000
_cell.length_c   1.000
_cell.angle_alpha   90.00
_cell.angle_beta   90.00
_cell.angle_gamma   90.00
#
_symmetry.space_group_name_H-M   'P 1'
#
loop_
_entity.id
_entity.type
_entity.pdbx_description
1 polymer ?
#
loop_
_entity_poly.entity_id
_entity_poly.type
_entity_poly.pdbx_seq_one_letter_code
_entity_poly.pdbx_strand_id
1 'polypeptide(L)'
;MALFASTGSAVCEPLYLTDAAKAVGLNYDYARVVVQEYNRDGAAGLRNRRKDQRPHQSRSLLSPKQLEDLEARLQSPPDDDGVWWGPKVARVIAEVIGVPKVWPQRGWDYLKRLEQSLQVPRPRHRKGDSEAQEAFKKTPGA
;
A
#
# COMPACT_ATOMS: atom_id res chain seq x y z
N MET A 1 56.36 -3.67 23.61
CA MET A 1 56.05 -3.92 22.20
C MET A 1 54.53 -3.94 22.04
N ALA A 2 53.97 -2.87 21.49
CA ALA A 2 52.70 -2.82 20.74
C ALA A 2 52.49 -1.35 20.34
N LEU A 3 53.07 -0.98 19.20
CA LEU A 3 52.75 0.24 18.48
C LEU A 3 51.38 0.04 17.85
N PHE A 4 50.37 0.82 18.25
CA PHE A 4 49.20 1.04 17.41
C PHE A 4 49.21 2.49 16.94
N ALA A 5 49.29 2.61 15.62
CA ALA A 5 49.48 3.83 14.88
C ALA A 5 48.34 4.82 15.08
N SER A 6 48.74 6.09 15.21
CA SER A 6 47.92 7.25 14.90
C SER A 6 47.37 7.13 13.47
N THR A 7 46.05 7.08 13.34
CA THR A 7 45.35 7.43 12.10
C THR A 7 44.04 8.12 12.44
N GLY A 8 43.96 9.41 12.10
CA GLY A 8 42.71 10.12 11.94
C GLY A 8 42.10 10.71 13.21
N SER A 9 42.77 11.68 13.83
CA SER A 9 42.03 12.72 14.56
C SER A 9 41.25 13.51 13.51
N ALA A 10 40.00 13.09 13.24
CA ALA A 10 39.01 14.00 12.74
C ALA A 10 38.79 15.02 13.86
N VAL A 11 39.61 16.07 13.87
CA VAL A 11 39.35 17.26 14.67
C VAL A 11 38.05 17.81 14.08
N CYS A 12 36.94 17.36 14.64
CA CYS A 12 35.65 17.97 14.43
C CYS A 12 35.81 19.35 15.04
N GLU A 13 36.14 20.36 14.23
CA GLU A 13 35.92 21.74 14.63
C GLU A 13 34.50 21.83 15.19
N PRO A 14 34.26 22.60 16.27
CA PRO A 14 32.91 22.74 16.82
C PRO A 14 32.03 23.41 15.77
N LEU A 15 31.39 22.59 14.93
CA LEU A 15 30.38 23.04 13.98
C LEU A 15 29.22 23.55 14.82
N TYR A 16 29.03 24.86 14.79
CA TYR A 16 27.85 25.44 15.38
C TYR A 16 26.62 24.89 14.62
N LEU A 17 25.51 24.66 15.35
CA LEU A 17 24.31 24.03 14.77
C LEU A 17 23.82 24.71 13.49
N THR A 18 24.02 26.03 13.38
CA THR A 18 23.68 26.81 12.19
C THR A 18 24.53 26.44 10.96
N ASP A 19 25.80 26.06 11.11
CA ASP A 19 26.64 25.59 10.01
C ASP A 19 26.24 24.20 9.56
N ALA A 20 26.03 23.30 10.53
CA ALA A 20 25.53 21.97 10.25
C ALA A 20 24.20 22.04 9.50
N ALA A 21 23.25 22.88 9.97
CA ALA A 21 21.95 23.08 9.32
C ALA A 21 22.09 23.58 7.88
N LYS A 22 22.95 24.58 7.64
CA LYS A 22 23.23 25.08 6.28
C LYS A 22 23.84 24.00 5.38
N ALA A 23 24.80 23.23 5.88
CA ALA A 23 25.47 22.19 5.12
C ALA A 23 24.52 21.08 4.66
N VAL A 24 23.51 20.71 5.49
CA VAL A 24 22.49 19.71 5.12
C VAL A 24 21.22 20.30 4.50
N GLY A 25 21.17 21.62 4.28
CA GLY A 25 20.02 22.28 3.67
C GLY A 25 18.76 22.29 4.53
N LEU A 26 18.92 22.25 5.86
CA LEU A 26 17.80 22.34 6.81
C LEU A 26 17.69 23.76 7.37
N ASN A 27 16.46 24.17 7.68
CA ASN A 27 16.25 25.35 8.52
C ASN A 27 16.82 25.07 9.93
N TYR A 28 17.47 26.07 10.51
CA TYR A 28 17.97 26.07 11.89
C TYR A 28 16.94 25.55 12.91
N ASP A 29 15.69 26.02 12.85
CA ASP A 29 14.65 25.60 13.81
C ASP A 29 14.35 24.10 13.72
N TYR A 30 14.33 23.56 12.49
CA TYR A 30 14.12 22.13 12.29
C TYR A 30 15.35 21.31 12.71
N ALA A 31 16.56 21.79 12.40
CA ALA A 31 17.80 21.17 12.86
C ALA A 31 17.88 21.12 14.39
N ARG A 32 17.39 22.16 15.09
CA ARG A 32 17.29 22.18 16.56
C ARG A 32 16.35 21.10 17.08
N VAL A 33 15.19 20.91 16.45
CA VAL A 33 14.25 19.83 16.81
C VAL A 33 14.90 18.46 16.62
N VAL A 34 15.56 18.24 15.48
CA VAL A 34 16.27 16.97 15.19
C VAL A 34 17.33 16.68 16.27
N VAL A 35 18.16 17.66 16.62
CA VAL A 35 19.18 17.48 17.67
C VAL A 35 18.54 17.21 19.04
N GLN A 36 17.45 17.90 19.39
CA GLN A 36 16.75 17.65 20.65
C GLN A 36 16.12 16.25 20.71
N GLU A 37 15.48 15.79 19.64
CA GLU A 37 14.91 14.45 19.56
C GLU A 37 15.98 13.36 19.62
N TYR A 38 17.10 13.57 18.92
CA TYR A 38 18.24 12.67 19.00
C TYR A 38 18.85 12.62 20.39
N ASN A 39 19.02 13.76 21.07
CA ASN A 39 19.57 13.79 22.42
C ASN A 39 18.64 13.15 23.45
N ARG A 40 17.33 13.20 23.24
CA ARG A 40 16.33 12.60 24.14
C ARG A 40 16.18 11.09 23.93
N ASP A 41 16.03 10.67 22.68
CA ASP A 41 15.56 9.32 22.32
C ASP A 41 16.57 8.56 21.43
N GLY A 42 17.76 9.14 21.17
CA GLY A 42 18.75 8.60 20.24
C GLY A 42 18.25 8.57 18.80
N ALA A 43 18.83 7.67 18.00
CA ALA A 43 18.41 7.45 16.61
C ALA A 43 16.93 7.02 16.49
N ALA A 44 16.35 6.40 17.52
CA ALA A 44 14.94 6.03 17.54
C ALA A 44 14.00 7.26 17.54
N GLY A 45 14.46 8.38 18.11
CA GLY A 45 13.73 9.65 18.13
C GLY A 45 13.41 10.18 16.74
N LEU A 46 14.37 10.06 15.81
CA LEU A 46 14.32 10.56 14.44
C LEU A 46 13.58 9.64 13.46
N ARG A 47 13.08 8.50 13.93
CA ARG A 47 12.33 7.55 13.09
C ARG A 47 11.08 8.23 12.51
N ASN A 48 10.76 7.94 11.25
CA ASN A 48 9.52 8.40 10.64
C ASN A 48 8.28 7.80 11.35
N ARG A 49 7.59 8.62 12.15
CA ARG A 49 6.39 8.23 12.92
C ARG A 49 5.09 8.33 12.13
N ARG A 50 5.11 8.63 10.83
CA ARG A 50 3.89 8.71 10.00
C ARG A 50 3.09 7.40 10.00
N LYS A 51 3.76 6.25 10.20
CA LYS A 51 3.10 4.95 10.33
C LYS A 51 2.49 4.71 11.72
N ASP A 52 3.03 5.37 12.76
CA ASP A 52 2.51 5.29 14.13
C ASP A 52 1.31 6.20 14.34
N GLN A 53 1.24 7.29 13.57
CA GLN A 53 0.02 8.08 13.48
C GLN A 53 -1.09 7.15 13.00
N ARG A 54 -2.19 7.08 13.78
CA ARG A 54 -3.40 6.37 13.33
C ARG A 54 -3.65 6.83 11.90
N PRO A 55 -3.71 5.92 10.91
CA PRO A 55 -4.04 6.32 9.56
C PRO A 55 -5.28 7.19 9.68
N HIS A 56 -5.25 8.39 9.10
CA HIS A 56 -6.43 9.23 8.98
C HIS A 56 -7.52 8.27 8.52
N GLN A 57 -8.49 7.96 9.40
CA GLN A 57 -9.45 6.92 9.10
C GLN A 57 -10.22 7.48 7.92
N SER A 58 -9.82 7.07 6.71
CA SER A 58 -10.63 7.18 5.53
C SER A 58 -11.91 6.51 5.96
N ARG A 59 -12.92 7.31 6.30
CA ARG A 59 -14.22 6.84 6.78
C ARG A 59 -14.66 5.77 5.80
N SER A 60 -14.50 4.51 6.18
CA SER A 60 -14.85 3.40 5.33
C SER A 60 -16.32 3.62 4.99
N LEU A 61 -16.64 3.62 3.69
CA LEU A 61 -18.00 3.87 3.22
C LEU A 61 -18.98 2.86 3.85
N LEU A 62 -18.50 1.64 4.07
CA LEU A 62 -19.20 0.55 4.75
C LEU A 62 -18.66 0.36 6.18
N SER A 63 -19.59 0.18 7.12
CA SER A 63 -19.31 -0.38 8.44
C SER A 63 -18.92 -1.86 8.33
N PRO A 64 -18.29 -2.48 9.36
CA PRO A 64 -17.92 -3.88 9.33
C PRO A 64 -19.10 -4.82 9.00
N LYS A 65 -20.25 -4.59 9.63
CA LYS A 65 -21.48 -5.37 9.37
C LYS A 65 -21.95 -5.25 7.92
N GLN A 66 -21.96 -4.04 7.37
CA GLN A 66 -22.35 -3.84 5.97
C GLN A 66 -21.35 -4.44 4.98
N LEU A 67 -20.09 -4.64 5.39
CA LEU A 67 -19.08 -5.34 4.59
C LEU A 67 -19.36 -6.84 4.57
N GLU A 68 -19.76 -7.43 5.70
CA GLU A 68 -20.22 -8.82 5.78
C GLU A 68 -21.48 -9.05 4.94
N ASP A 69 -22.46 -8.14 5.02
CA ASP A 69 -23.67 -8.19 4.19
C ASP A 69 -23.34 -8.15 2.69
N LEU A 70 -22.38 -7.29 2.31
CA LEU A 70 -21.88 -7.22 0.93
C LEU A 70 -21.19 -8.52 0.52
N GLU A 71 -20.33 -9.08 1.37
CA GLU A 71 -19.63 -10.34 1.11
C GLU A 71 -20.61 -11.49 0.91
N ALA A 72 -21.64 -11.60 1.77
CA ALA A 72 -22.70 -12.59 1.63
C ALA A 72 -23.47 -12.43 0.31
N ARG A 73 -23.78 -11.19 -0.10
CA ARG A 73 -24.47 -10.92 -1.38
C ARG A 73 -23.63 -11.31 -2.59
N LEU A 74 -22.31 -11.13 -2.52
CA LEU A 74 -21.38 -11.46 -3.62
C LEU A 74 -21.21 -12.97 -3.84
N GLN A 75 -21.55 -13.82 -2.85
CA GLN A 75 -21.53 -15.28 -3.02
C GLN A 75 -22.59 -15.78 -4.01
N SER A 76 -23.69 -15.05 -4.15
CA SER A 76 -24.71 -15.34 -5.15
C SER A 76 -24.39 -14.63 -6.47
N PRO A 77 -24.75 -15.23 -7.62
CA PRO A 77 -24.62 -14.56 -8.90
C PRO A 77 -25.42 -13.24 -8.91
N PRO A 78 -24.99 -12.24 -9.72
CA PRO A 78 -25.79 -11.05 -9.99
C PRO A 78 -27.08 -11.40 -10.72
N ASP A 79 -28.09 -10.55 -10.58
CA ASP A 79 -29.44 -10.78 -11.15
C ASP A 79 -29.46 -10.86 -12.69
N ASP A 80 -28.42 -10.30 -13.34
CA ASP A 80 -28.23 -10.36 -14.80
C ASP A 80 -27.41 -11.59 -15.28
N ASP A 81 -27.24 -12.63 -14.45
CA ASP A 81 -26.50 -13.88 -14.75
C ASP A 81 -25.02 -13.71 -15.18
N GLY A 82 -24.40 -12.57 -14.82
CA GLY A 82 -23.03 -12.22 -15.23
C GLY A 82 -21.99 -12.28 -14.11
N VAL A 83 -20.79 -11.76 -14.37
CA VAL A 83 -19.77 -11.61 -13.32
C VAL A 83 -19.99 -10.32 -12.52
N TRP A 84 -19.60 -10.31 -11.25
CA TRP A 84 -19.51 -9.10 -10.45
C TRP A 84 -18.46 -8.14 -11.00
N TRP A 85 -18.88 -6.91 -11.29
CA TRP A 85 -18.00 -5.82 -11.72
C TRP A 85 -18.25 -4.56 -10.88
N GLY A 86 -17.34 -3.57 -10.95
CA GLY A 86 -17.40 -2.35 -10.12
C GLY A 86 -18.77 -1.66 -10.10
N PRO A 87 -19.45 -1.42 -11.26
CA PRO A 87 -20.76 -0.77 -11.29
C PRO A 87 -21.89 -1.57 -10.59
N LYS A 88 -21.89 -2.90 -10.70
CA LYS A 88 -22.91 -3.77 -10.04
C LYS A 88 -22.72 -3.73 -8.54
N VAL A 89 -21.47 -3.86 -8.09
CA VAL A 89 -21.14 -3.78 -6.67
C VAL A 89 -21.47 -2.39 -6.10
N ALA A 90 -21.24 -1.32 -6.85
CA ALA A 90 -21.63 0.02 -6.42
C ALA A 90 -23.16 0.17 -6.24
N ARG A 91 -23.99 -0.51 -7.05
CA ARG A 91 -25.45 -0.53 -6.85
C ARG A 91 -25.84 -1.25 -5.56
N VAL A 92 -25.27 -2.44 -5.33
CA VAL A 92 -25.49 -3.21 -4.10
C VAL A 92 -25.06 -2.40 -2.87
N ILE A 93 -23.90 -1.73 -2.93
CA ILE A 93 -23.43 -0.85 -1.86
C ILE A 93 -24.41 0.32 -1.62
N ALA A 94 -24.98 0.89 -2.69
CA ALA A 94 -25.96 1.97 -2.56
C ALA A 94 -27.24 1.50 -1.85
N GLU A 95 -27.71 0.29 -2.16
CA GLU A 95 -28.85 -0.36 -1.51
C GLU A 95 -28.59 -0.65 -0.03
N VAL A 96 -27.41 -1.21 0.29
CA VAL A 96 -27.01 -1.55 1.68
C VAL A 96 -26.87 -0.32 2.58
N ILE A 97 -26.47 0.83 2.03
CA ILE A 97 -26.31 2.08 2.78
C ILE A 97 -27.59 2.94 2.73
N GLY A 98 -28.50 2.69 1.78
CA GLY A 98 -29.69 3.50 1.56
C GLY A 98 -29.40 4.85 0.90
N VAL A 99 -28.35 4.94 0.08
CA VAL A 99 -28.00 6.15 -0.68
C VAL A 99 -28.45 6.03 -2.13
N PRO A 100 -28.81 7.15 -2.80
CA PRO A 100 -29.34 7.09 -4.17
C PRO A 100 -28.31 6.59 -5.19
N LYS A 101 -27.02 6.83 -4.95
CA LYS A 101 -25.95 6.43 -5.88
C LYS A 101 -24.60 6.36 -5.20
N VAL A 102 -23.85 5.33 -5.53
CA VAL A 102 -22.41 5.21 -5.24
C VAL A 102 -21.64 5.19 -6.56
N TRP A 103 -20.48 5.85 -6.57
CA TRP A 103 -19.62 5.87 -7.76
C TRP A 103 -19.04 4.48 -8.06
N PRO A 104 -18.98 4.05 -9.34
CA PRO A 104 -18.46 2.73 -9.72
C PRO A 104 -17.04 2.43 -9.20
N GLN A 105 -16.21 3.46 -9.04
CA GLN A 105 -14.86 3.34 -8.48
C GLN A 105 -14.87 2.73 -7.08
N ARG A 106 -15.82 3.14 -6.22
CA ARG A 106 -15.95 2.57 -4.88
C ARG A 106 -16.33 1.09 -4.93
N GLY A 107 -17.19 0.69 -5.86
CA GLY A 107 -17.52 -0.72 -6.06
C GLY A 107 -16.30 -1.56 -6.42
N TRP A 108 -15.38 -1.02 -7.23
CA TRP A 108 -14.10 -1.68 -7.53
C TRP A 108 -13.15 -1.73 -6.33
N ASP A 109 -13.04 -0.64 -5.57
CA ASP A 109 -12.20 -0.61 -4.36
C ASP A 109 -12.61 -1.70 -3.36
N TYR A 110 -13.93 -1.89 -3.17
CA TYR A 110 -14.46 -2.94 -2.30
C TYR A 110 -14.29 -4.35 -2.87
N LEU A 111 -14.42 -4.54 -4.18
CA LEU A 111 -14.08 -5.82 -4.82
C LEU A 111 -12.61 -6.19 -4.62
N LYS A 112 -11.69 -5.22 -4.75
CA LYS A 112 -10.27 -5.43 -4.48
C LYS A 112 -10.00 -5.74 -3.01
N ARG A 113 -10.70 -5.06 -2.11
CA ARG A 113 -10.58 -5.28 -0.66
C ARG A 113 -11.07 -6.66 -0.21
N LEU A 114 -12.07 -7.21 -0.90
CA LEU A 114 -12.61 -8.56 -0.66
C LEU A 114 -11.88 -9.65 -1.45
N GLU A 115 -10.79 -9.32 -2.16
CA GLU A 115 -10.02 -10.23 -3.03
C GLU A 115 -10.82 -10.90 -4.18
N GLN A 116 -12.09 -10.53 -4.36
CA GLN A 116 -13.00 -10.99 -5.42
C GLN A 116 -12.80 -10.27 -6.75
N SER A 117 -11.56 -9.88 -7.07
CA SER A 117 -11.29 -9.10 -8.26
C SER A 117 -11.47 -9.93 -9.52
N LEU A 118 -12.00 -9.33 -10.59
CA LEU A 118 -12.24 -10.00 -11.86
C LEU A 118 -10.96 -10.68 -12.39
N GLN A 119 -10.89 -12.00 -12.29
CA GLN A 119 -9.79 -12.78 -12.85
C GLN A 119 -10.12 -13.09 -14.31
N VAL A 120 -9.60 -12.26 -15.22
CA VAL A 120 -9.78 -12.47 -16.66
C VAL A 120 -8.66 -13.37 -17.17
N PRO A 121 -8.97 -14.50 -17.83
CA PRO A 121 -7.95 -15.31 -18.49
C PRO A 121 -7.15 -14.46 -19.48
N ARG A 122 -5.84 -14.69 -19.57
CA ARG A 122 -5.01 -13.98 -20.55
C ARG A 122 -5.61 -14.17 -21.96
N PRO A 123 -5.83 -13.09 -22.73
CA PRO A 123 -6.33 -13.20 -24.10
C PRO A 123 -5.48 -14.16 -24.93
N ARG A 124 -6.14 -15.09 -25.64
CA ARG A 124 -5.46 -16.03 -26.52
C ARG A 124 -5.09 -15.34 -27.84
N HIS A 125 -3.88 -15.59 -28.31
CA HIS A 125 -3.42 -15.05 -29.59
C HIS A 125 -4.22 -15.67 -30.75
N ARG A 126 -4.66 -14.85 -31.71
CA ARG A 126 -5.52 -15.31 -32.83
C ARG A 126 -4.89 -16.42 -33.68
N LYS A 127 -3.56 -16.42 -33.82
CA LYS A 127 -2.80 -17.48 -34.53
C LYS A 127 -2.31 -18.60 -33.61
N GLY A 128 -2.79 -18.66 -32.38
CA GLY A 128 -2.43 -19.73 -31.46
C GLY A 128 -3.06 -21.03 -31.93
N ASP A 129 -2.23 -21.95 -32.43
CA ASP A 129 -2.65 -23.32 -32.71
C ASP A 129 -2.80 -24.09 -31.39
N SER A 130 -3.99 -24.63 -31.16
CA SER A 130 -4.32 -25.41 -29.97
C SER A 130 -3.54 -26.72 -29.91
N GLU A 131 -3.36 -27.40 -31.06
CA GLU A 131 -2.71 -28.71 -31.12
C GLU A 131 -1.21 -28.59 -30.87
N ALA A 132 -0.56 -27.60 -31.48
CA ALA A 132 0.86 -27.31 -31.24
C ALA A 132 1.14 -26.91 -29.77
N GLN A 133 0.20 -26.23 -29.10
CA GLN A 133 0.34 -25.86 -27.68
C GLN A 133 0.24 -27.07 -26.75
N GLU A 134 -0.67 -28.00 -27.03
CA GLU A 134 -0.78 -29.24 -26.25
C GLU A 134 0.46 -30.13 -26.45
N ALA A 135 0.98 -30.23 -27.69
CA ALA A 135 2.20 -30.97 -27.99
C ALA A 135 3.47 -30.36 -27.35
N PHE A 136 3.50 -29.03 -27.13
CA PHE A 136 4.64 -28.34 -26.53
C PHE A 136 4.68 -28.43 -24.99
N LYS A 137 3.58 -28.81 -24.33
CA LYS A 137 3.58 -29.00 -22.87
C LYS A 137 4.52 -30.15 -22.52
N LYS A 138 5.70 -29.83 -21.98
CA LYS A 138 6.62 -30.85 -21.47
C LYS A 138 5.94 -31.64 -20.37
N THR A 139 5.89 -32.96 -20.53
CA THR A 139 5.59 -33.89 -19.44
C THR A 139 6.55 -33.60 -18.29
N PRO A 140 6.08 -33.40 -17.05
CA PRO A 140 6.98 -33.36 -15.89
C PRO A 140 7.74 -34.68 -15.90
N GLY A 141 9.07 -34.61 -15.86
CA GLY A 141 9.94 -35.79 -15.97
C GLY A 141 9.51 -36.88 -14.98
N ALA A 142 9.43 -38.10 -15.50
CA ALA A 142 9.27 -39.33 -14.74
C ALA A 142 10.45 -39.56 -13.79
#